data_AF-A0AAJ0GGG3-F1
#
_entry.id   AF-A0AAJ0GGG3-F1
#
_cell.length_a   1.000
_cell.length_b   1.000
_cell.length_c   1.000
_cell.angle_alpha   90.00
_cell.angle_beta   90.00
_cell.angle_gamma   90.00
#
_symmetry.space_group_name_H-M   'P 1'
#
loop_
_entity.id
_entity.type
_entity.pdbx_description
1 polymer ?
#
loop_
_entity_poly.entity_id
_entity_poly.type
_entity_poly.pdbx_seq_one_letter_code
_entity_poly.pdbx_strand_id
1 'polypeptide(L)'
;MPDGTDAGSKGAKVAQLTHAVDPWVYMRIEQRINDASVEDTQDLIPIKDYVFRNPGRMIVRANREIEHKTAELGGMKCFYAQAFYTQEEFWSLYDKRWYDDVRVKYKASGMLSISEKVNVDLSSWTAPSDMTYRQWLYQTFKEQWPVKGIYGVLQVFLDREYLLN
;
A
#
# COMPACT_ATOMS: atom_id res chain seq x y z
N MET A 1 3.51 29.15 -16.46
CA MET A 1 3.24 27.73 -16.20
C MET A 1 2.94 27.10 -17.55
N PRO A 2 3.80 26.23 -18.10
CA PRO A 2 3.50 25.56 -19.36
C PRO A 2 2.35 24.57 -19.14
N ASP A 3 1.41 24.55 -20.07
CA ASP A 3 0.32 23.58 -20.13
C ASP A 3 0.88 22.20 -20.48
N GLY A 4 0.63 21.21 -19.63
CA GLY A 4 1.19 19.84 -19.73
C GLY A 4 0.66 19.01 -20.90
N THR A 5 0.39 19.62 -22.05
CA THR A 5 0.09 18.98 -23.33
C THR A 5 1.36 18.80 -24.13
N ASP A 6 2.31 18.05 -23.58
CA ASP A 6 3.35 17.46 -24.41
C ASP A 6 2.70 16.41 -25.32
N ALA A 7 2.89 16.61 -26.62
CA ALA A 7 2.38 15.78 -27.69
C ALA A 7 2.69 14.31 -27.42
N GLY A 8 1.65 13.54 -27.07
CA GLY A 8 1.74 12.09 -26.95
C GLY A 8 2.29 11.51 -28.25
N SER A 9 3.24 10.59 -28.14
CA SER A 9 3.75 9.83 -29.28
C SER A 9 2.55 9.25 -30.03
N LYS A 10 2.45 9.54 -31.33
CA LYS A 10 1.31 9.13 -32.16
C LYS A 10 1.16 7.60 -32.08
N GLY A 11 0.20 7.13 -31.29
CA GLY A 11 -0.11 5.72 -31.09
C GLY A 11 -0.08 5.21 -29.65
N ALA A 12 0.44 5.98 -28.69
CA ALA A 12 0.50 5.54 -27.29
C ALA A 12 -0.89 5.54 -26.63
N LYS A 13 -1.26 4.42 -26.00
CA LYS A 13 -2.53 4.29 -25.30
C LYS A 13 -2.40 4.83 -23.88
N VAL A 14 -3.35 5.66 -23.45
CA VAL A 14 -3.40 6.13 -22.05
C VAL A 14 -3.90 4.99 -21.18
N ALA A 15 -3.05 4.49 -20.29
CA ALA A 15 -3.40 3.45 -19.32
C ALA A 15 -3.79 4.09 -17.99
N GLN A 16 -5.05 3.91 -17.58
CA GLN A 16 -5.53 4.33 -16.27
C GLN A 16 -5.41 3.16 -15.29
N LEU A 17 -4.74 3.39 -14.16
CA LEU A 17 -4.48 2.37 -13.13
C LEU A 17 -5.06 2.80 -11.77
N THR A 18 -6.24 3.43 -11.83
CA THR A 18 -6.92 4.02 -10.68
C THR A 18 -7.86 3.08 -9.94
N HIS A 19 -8.23 1.93 -10.52
CA HIS A 19 -9.17 1.03 -9.85
C HIS A 19 -8.47 0.34 -8.68
N ALA A 20 -9.21 -0.07 -7.63
CA ALA A 20 -8.62 -0.70 -6.45
C ALA A 20 -7.91 -2.03 -6.74
N VAL A 21 -8.34 -2.75 -7.78
CA VAL A 21 -7.84 -4.08 -8.16
C VAL A 21 -6.72 -4.06 -9.20
N ASP A 22 -6.41 -2.90 -9.78
CA ASP A 22 -5.33 -2.80 -10.77
C ASP A 22 -3.98 -3.24 -10.15
N PRO A 23 -3.03 -3.77 -10.92
CA PRO A 23 -1.68 -3.98 -10.45
C PRO A 23 -0.94 -2.65 -10.25
N TRP A 24 0.15 -2.67 -9.46
CA TRP A 24 1.07 -1.53 -9.43
C TRP A 24 1.75 -1.39 -10.80
N VAL A 25 2.12 -0.17 -11.20
CA VAL A 25 2.66 0.12 -12.56
C VAL A 25 3.77 -0.86 -12.94
N TYR A 26 4.74 -1.07 -12.04
CA TYR A 26 5.85 -2.00 -12.27
C TYR A 26 5.40 -3.45 -12.43
N MET A 27 4.44 -3.91 -11.63
CA MET A 27 3.90 -5.27 -11.74
C MET A 27 3.18 -5.49 -13.07
N ARG A 28 2.48 -4.47 -13.58
CA ARG A 28 1.85 -4.52 -14.91
C ARG A 28 2.89 -4.62 -16.01
N ILE A 29 3.96 -3.82 -15.91
CA ILE A 29 5.06 -3.83 -16.86
C ILE A 29 5.72 -5.21 -16.87
N GLU A 30 6.01 -5.78 -15.68
CA GLU A 30 6.56 -7.12 -15.56
C GLU A 30 5.64 -8.20 -16.17
N GLN A 31 4.34 -8.16 -15.88
CA GLN A 31 3.36 -9.07 -16.49
C GLN A 31 3.37 -9.01 -18.02
N ARG A 32 3.50 -7.80 -18.60
CA ARG A 32 3.56 -7.62 -20.05
C ARG A 32 4.89 -8.06 -20.65
N ILE A 33 6.02 -7.77 -20.00
CA ILE A 33 7.33 -8.22 -20.44
C ILE A 33 7.38 -9.76 -20.47
N ASN A 34 6.77 -10.40 -19.48
CA ASN A 34 6.69 -11.86 -19.39
C ASN A 34 5.65 -12.47 -20.34
N ASP A 35 4.71 -11.67 -20.86
CA ASP A 35 3.72 -12.10 -21.83
C ASP A 35 4.24 -11.89 -23.26
N ALA A 36 4.85 -12.93 -23.82
CA ALA A 36 5.41 -12.92 -25.17
C ALA A 36 4.38 -12.67 -26.29
N SER A 37 3.07 -12.67 -25.98
CA SER A 37 2.01 -12.36 -26.95
C SER A 37 1.74 -10.87 -27.13
N VAL A 38 2.28 -10.01 -26.24
CA VAL A 38 2.02 -8.57 -26.25
C VAL A 38 3.02 -7.87 -27.17
N GLU A 39 2.52 -7.19 -28.19
CA GLU A 39 3.33 -6.35 -29.07
C GLU A 39 4.00 -5.21 -28.31
N ASP A 40 5.18 -4.79 -28.77
CA ASP A 40 5.92 -3.65 -28.23
C ASP A 40 5.05 -2.38 -28.31
N THR A 41 4.60 -1.91 -27.14
CA THR A 41 3.59 -0.87 -26.99
C THR A 41 4.06 0.20 -26.04
N GLN A 42 3.84 1.47 -26.42
CA GLN A 42 4.04 2.61 -25.52
C GLN A 42 2.74 2.92 -24.77
N ASP A 43 2.77 2.82 -23.45
CA ASP A 43 1.67 3.22 -22.56
C ASP A 43 1.97 4.60 -21.96
N LEU A 44 1.01 5.53 -22.05
CA LEU A 44 1.05 6.80 -21.33
C LEU A 44 0.33 6.62 -19.99
N ILE A 45 1.06 6.74 -18.88
CA ILE A 45 0.50 6.60 -17.53
C ILE A 45 0.50 7.97 -16.85
N PRO A 46 -0.68 8.50 -16.46
CA PRO A 46 -0.76 9.79 -15.76
C PRO A 46 0.04 9.79 -14.45
N ILE A 47 0.72 10.88 -14.12
CA ILE A 47 1.54 11.02 -12.90
C ILE A 47 0.74 10.70 -11.63
N LYS A 48 -0.55 11.06 -11.59
CA LYS A 48 -1.43 10.76 -10.44
C LYS A 48 -1.57 9.25 -10.15
N ASP A 49 -1.47 8.41 -11.18
CA ASP A 49 -1.59 6.95 -11.07
C ASP A 49 -0.29 6.30 -10.58
N TYR A 50 0.84 7.03 -10.62
CA TYR A 50 2.11 6.60 -10.05
C TYR A 50 2.19 6.81 -8.54
N VAL A 51 1.63 7.91 -8.03
CA VAL A 51 1.96 8.42 -6.68
C VAL A 51 0.94 7.98 -5.62
N PHE A 52 -0.34 7.86 -5.96
CA PHE A 52 -1.40 7.73 -4.97
C PHE A 52 -2.10 6.39 -5.04
N ARG A 53 -1.57 5.39 -4.33
CA ARG A 53 -2.29 4.13 -4.17
C ARG A 53 -2.19 3.58 -2.75
N ASN A 54 -3.36 3.24 -2.21
CA ASN A 54 -3.50 2.47 -0.98
C ASN A 54 -2.88 1.09 -1.20
N PRO A 55 -1.94 0.61 -0.35
CA PRO A 55 -1.26 -0.65 -0.58
C PRO A 55 -2.24 -1.83 -0.47
N GLY A 56 -2.77 -2.26 -1.61
CA GLY A 56 -3.47 -3.52 -1.74
C GLY A 56 -2.55 -4.72 -1.48
N ARG A 57 -3.12 -5.92 -1.42
CA ARG A 57 -2.43 -7.13 -0.95
C ARG A 57 -1.10 -7.44 -1.65
N MET A 58 -1.03 -7.14 -2.95
CA MET A 58 0.14 -7.41 -3.79
C MET A 58 1.35 -6.53 -3.44
N ILE A 59 1.13 -5.30 -2.99
CA ILE A 59 2.20 -4.36 -2.64
C ILE A 59 2.89 -4.79 -1.35
N VAL A 60 2.12 -5.27 -0.36
CA VAL A 60 2.67 -5.77 0.91
C VAL A 60 3.61 -6.96 0.66
N ARG A 61 3.17 -7.92 -0.16
CA ARG A 61 3.98 -9.10 -0.49
C ARG A 61 5.30 -8.73 -1.18
N ALA A 62 5.23 -7.90 -2.22
CA ALA A 62 6.43 -7.48 -2.95
C ALA A 62 7.42 -6.71 -2.06
N ASN A 63 6.93 -5.83 -1.19
CA ASN A 63 7.79 -5.14 -0.22
C ASN A 63 8.47 -6.11 0.74
N ARG A 64 7.74 -7.10 1.27
CA ARG A 64 8.33 -8.12 2.15
C ARG A 64 9.38 -8.97 1.44
N GLU A 65 9.15 -9.35 0.19
CA GLU A 65 10.13 -10.11 -0.60
C GLU A 65 11.44 -9.30 -0.81
N ILE A 66 11.32 -8.01 -1.13
CA ILE A 66 12.48 -7.10 -1.25
C ILE A 66 13.21 -6.95 0.10
N GLU A 67 12.46 -6.78 1.18
CA GLU A 67 13.00 -6.63 2.53
C GLU A 67 13.73 -7.89 3.00
N HIS A 68 13.16 -9.08 2.76
CA HIS A 68 13.82 -10.36 3.04
C HIS A 68 15.08 -10.54 2.21
N LYS A 69 15.04 -10.21 0.91
CA LYS A 69 16.22 -10.33 0.05
C LYS A 69 17.32 -9.35 0.44
N THR A 70 16.95 -8.14 0.86
CA THR A 70 17.89 -7.14 1.37
C THR A 70 18.59 -7.65 2.62
N ALA A 71 17.83 -8.23 3.56
CA ALA A 71 18.37 -8.85 4.77
C ALA A 71 19.30 -10.03 4.46
N GLU A 72 18.92 -10.91 3.52
CA GLU A 72 19.75 -12.06 3.09
C GLU A 72 21.12 -11.60 2.55
N LEU A 73 21.15 -10.46 1.86
CA LEU A 73 22.38 -9.86 1.32
C LEU A 73 23.17 -9.04 2.37
N GLY A 74 22.73 -9.02 3.63
CA GLY A 74 23.35 -8.21 4.70
C GLY A 74 23.14 -6.70 4.54
N GLY A 75 22.18 -6.30 3.70
CA GLY A 75 21.81 -4.90 3.53
C GLY A 75 20.83 -4.43 4.61
N MET A 76 20.71 -3.10 4.75
CA MET A 76 19.74 -2.46 5.63
C MET A 76 18.81 -1.55 4.83
N LYS A 77 17.52 -1.55 5.18
CA LYS A 77 16.54 -0.68 4.56
C LYS A 77 16.65 0.74 5.13
N CYS A 78 16.75 1.74 4.27
CA CYS A 78 16.61 3.13 4.68
C CYS A 78 15.14 3.46 4.96
N PHE A 79 14.83 3.98 6.15
CA PHE A 79 13.47 4.32 6.60
C PHE A 79 12.90 5.62 6.01
N TYR A 80 13.20 5.93 4.75
CA TYR A 80 12.46 6.96 4.02
C TYR A 80 11.04 6.48 3.67
N ALA A 81 10.91 5.17 3.40
CA ALA A 81 9.63 4.52 3.13
C ALA A 81 9.17 3.71 4.34
N GLN A 82 7.87 3.39 4.36
CA GLN A 82 7.27 2.46 5.30
C GLN A 82 7.96 1.10 5.26
N ALA A 83 8.06 0.44 6.41
CA ALA A 83 8.63 -0.89 6.54
C ALA A 83 7.54 -1.94 6.80
N PHE A 84 7.75 -3.16 6.29
CA PHE A 84 6.80 -4.27 6.39
C PHE A 84 7.37 -5.46 7.20
N TYR A 85 8.33 -5.17 8.09
CA TYR A 85 8.90 -6.12 9.04
C TYR A 85 7.95 -6.40 10.22
N THR A 86 8.02 -7.60 10.79
CA THR A 86 7.57 -7.79 12.17
C THR A 86 8.51 -7.06 13.15
N GLN A 87 8.07 -6.88 14.40
CA GLN A 87 8.91 -6.26 15.44
C GLN A 87 10.17 -7.08 15.69
N GLU A 88 10.07 -8.40 15.70
CA GLU A 88 11.17 -9.32 15.92
C GLU A 88 12.15 -9.29 14.74
N GLU A 89 11.63 -9.30 13.50
CA GLU A 89 12.45 -9.17 12.29
C GLU A 89 13.22 -7.84 12.30
N PHE A 90 12.55 -6.74 12.65
CA PHE A 90 13.17 -5.43 12.75
C PHE A 90 14.34 -5.44 13.73
N TRP A 91 14.15 -5.91 14.96
CA TRP A 91 15.20 -5.91 15.97
C TRP A 91 16.27 -7.00 15.77
N SER A 92 16.05 -7.94 14.84
CA SER A 92 17.14 -8.83 14.40
C SER A 92 18.11 -8.14 13.43
N LEU A 93 17.63 -7.13 12.69
CA LEU A 93 18.43 -6.33 11.75
C LEU A 93 19.09 -5.12 12.40
N TYR A 94 18.47 -4.52 13.42
CA TYR A 94 18.94 -3.29 14.08
C TYR A 94 19.26 -3.52 15.56
N ASP A 95 20.32 -2.88 16.05
CA ASP A 95 20.72 -3.00 17.46
C ASP A 95 19.74 -2.27 18.40
N LYS A 96 18.86 -3.06 19.01
CA LYS A 96 17.88 -2.57 19.99
C LYS A 96 18.53 -1.96 21.24
N ARG A 97 19.65 -2.52 21.71
CA ARG A 97 20.28 -2.05 22.97
C ARG A 97 20.83 -0.65 22.79
N TRP A 98 21.59 -0.46 21.71
CA TRP A 98 22.10 0.86 21.35
C TRP A 98 20.97 1.89 21.20
N TYR A 99 19.87 1.50 20.56
CA TYR A 99 18.70 2.34 20.40
C TYR A 99 18.02 2.71 21.74
N ASP A 100 17.84 1.74 22.63
CA ASP A 100 17.25 1.95 23.96
C ASP A 100 18.14 2.89 24.81
N ASP A 101 19.45 2.74 24.76
CA ASP A 101 20.41 3.60 25.48
C ASP A 101 20.30 5.06 25.03
N VAL A 102 20.19 5.29 23.72
CA VAL A 102 19.97 6.64 23.15
C VAL A 102 18.65 7.22 23.65
N ARG A 103 17.58 6.43 23.70
CA ARG A 103 16.29 6.90 24.20
C ARG A 103 16.33 7.29 25.66
N VAL A 104 17.03 6.53 26.50
CA VAL A 104 17.22 6.86 27.91
C VAL A 104 18.01 8.17 28.03
N LYS A 105 19.13 8.30 27.30
CA LYS A 105 19.98 9.50 27.31
C LYS A 105 19.22 10.78 26.97
N TYR A 106 18.33 10.71 26.00
CA TYR A 106 17.52 11.85 25.54
C TYR A 106 16.11 11.91 26.14
N LYS A 107 15.80 11.09 27.16
CA LYS A 107 14.51 11.05 27.86
C LYS A 107 13.31 10.79 26.94
N ALA A 108 13.52 10.01 25.88
CA ALA A 108 12.49 9.65 24.90
C ALA A 108 11.74 8.36 25.24
N SER A 109 11.98 7.74 26.41
CA SER A 109 11.41 6.44 26.78
C SER A 109 9.89 6.37 26.75
N GLY A 110 9.18 7.48 26.97
CA GLY A 110 7.71 7.55 26.92
C GLY A 110 7.12 7.80 25.53
N MET A 111 7.95 7.96 24.49
CA MET A 111 7.47 8.14 23.11
C MET A 111 7.29 6.80 22.41
N LEU A 112 6.57 6.78 21.28
CA LEU A 112 6.51 5.58 20.42
C LEU A 112 7.91 5.11 20.03
N SER A 113 8.07 3.80 19.89
CA SER A 113 9.28 3.22 19.33
C SER A 113 9.39 3.53 17.83
N ILE A 114 10.62 3.58 17.29
CA ILE A 114 10.85 3.77 15.86
C ILE A 114 10.22 2.65 15.06
N SER A 115 10.31 1.40 15.54
CA SER A 115 9.70 0.25 14.90
C SER A 115 8.18 0.37 14.84
N GLU A 116 7.53 0.87 15.90
CA GLU A 116 6.09 1.17 15.93
C GLU A 116 5.73 2.34 15.01
N LYS A 117 6.65 3.29 14.82
CA LYS A 117 6.44 4.47 13.97
C LYS A 117 6.52 4.14 12.48
N VAL A 118 7.48 3.30 12.08
CA VAL A 118 7.82 3.06 10.67
C VAL A 118 7.17 1.81 10.09
N ASN A 119 6.84 0.82 10.92
CA ASN A 119 6.22 -0.41 10.45
C ASN A 119 4.73 -0.21 10.20
N VAL A 120 4.26 -0.79 9.11
CA VAL A 120 2.82 -0.88 8.82
C VAL A 120 2.20 -1.97 9.69
N ASP A 121 1.03 -1.71 10.24
CA ASP A 121 0.27 -2.72 10.97
C ASP A 121 -0.27 -3.80 10.01
N LEU A 122 0.49 -4.88 9.90
CA LEU A 122 0.14 -6.05 9.09
C LEU A 122 -1.03 -6.86 9.68
N SER A 123 -1.45 -6.65 10.93
CA SER A 123 -2.59 -7.39 11.50
C SER A 123 -3.92 -6.98 10.87
N SER A 124 -4.01 -5.74 10.39
CA SER A 124 -5.11 -5.25 9.57
C SER A 124 -5.13 -5.87 8.16
N TRP A 125 -4.00 -6.46 7.74
CA TRP A 125 -3.85 -7.16 6.49
C TRP A 125 -4.09 -8.65 6.70
N THR A 126 -5.22 -9.16 6.22
CA THR A 126 -5.46 -10.61 6.19
C THR A 126 -5.08 -11.15 4.81
N ALA A 127 -4.18 -12.12 4.76
CA ALA A 127 -3.96 -12.89 3.54
C ALA A 127 -5.28 -13.61 3.16
N PRO A 128 -5.74 -13.59 1.89
CA PRO A 128 -6.88 -14.35 1.41
C PRO A 128 -6.76 -15.86 1.64
N SER A 129 -5.55 -16.40 1.80
CA SER A 129 -5.33 -17.81 2.19
C SER A 129 -5.85 -18.13 3.58
N ASP A 130 -5.90 -17.12 4.46
CA ASP A 130 -6.24 -17.26 5.88
C ASP A 130 -7.65 -16.74 6.16
N MET A 131 -8.35 -16.26 5.12
CA MET A 131 -9.71 -15.74 5.23
C MET A 131 -10.75 -16.86 5.11
N THR A 132 -11.73 -16.83 6.00
CA THR A 132 -12.95 -17.63 5.82
C THR A 132 -13.76 -17.10 4.64
N TYR A 133 -14.48 -17.96 3.91
CA TYR A 133 -15.35 -17.57 2.78
C TYR A 133 -16.26 -16.36 3.08
N ARG A 134 -16.81 -16.27 4.31
CA ARG A 134 -17.61 -15.13 4.77
C ARG A 134 -16.81 -13.83 4.90
N GLN A 135 -15.57 -13.90 5.37
CA GLN A 135 -14.68 -12.74 5.50
C GLN A 135 -14.23 -12.24 4.13
N TRP A 136 -13.91 -13.14 3.20
CA TRP A 136 -13.61 -12.81 1.82
C TRP A 136 -14.79 -12.11 1.14
N LEU A 137 -16.01 -12.65 1.27
CA LEU A 137 -17.24 -12.03 0.77
C LEU A 137 -17.44 -10.62 1.35
N TYR A 138 -17.35 -10.48 2.67
CA TYR A 138 -17.54 -9.20 3.35
C TYR A 138 -16.51 -8.14 2.93
N GLN A 139 -15.23 -8.51 2.86
CA GLN A 139 -14.14 -7.62 2.39
C GLN A 139 -14.39 -7.19 0.93
N THR A 140 -14.67 -8.15 0.04
CA THR A 140 -14.94 -7.89 -1.39
C THR A 140 -16.13 -6.94 -1.57
N PHE A 141 -17.21 -7.12 -0.81
CA PHE A 141 -18.38 -6.25 -0.88
C PHE A 141 -18.17 -4.88 -0.21
N LYS A 142 -17.37 -4.79 0.87
CA LYS A 142 -17.05 -3.52 1.56
C LYS A 142 -16.08 -2.64 0.75
N GLU A 143 -15.19 -3.24 -0.02
CA GLU A 143 -14.22 -2.53 -0.85
C GLU A 143 -14.86 -1.93 -2.11
N GLN A 144 -15.97 -2.51 -2.59
CA GLN A 144 -16.73 -1.94 -3.69
C GLN A 144 -17.55 -0.73 -3.20
N TRP A 145 -17.34 0.43 -3.83
CA TRP A 145 -17.98 1.71 -3.51
C TRP A 145 -19.53 1.71 -3.36
N PRO A 146 -20.34 0.85 -4.03
CA PRO A 146 -21.79 0.89 -3.86
C PRO A 146 -22.24 0.70 -2.40
N VAL A 147 -21.59 -0.19 -1.63
CA VAL A 147 -22.04 -0.54 -0.28
C VAL A 147 -21.78 0.58 0.73
N LYS A 148 -20.63 1.25 0.62
CA LYS A 148 -20.32 2.43 1.45
C LYS A 148 -21.25 3.61 1.13
N GLY A 149 -21.58 3.80 -0.15
CA GLY A 149 -22.54 4.83 -0.58
C GLY A 149 -23.94 4.56 -0.05
N ILE A 150 -24.42 3.31 -0.16
CA ILE A 150 -25.73 2.90 0.37
C ILE A 150 -25.77 3.00 1.89
N TYR A 151 -24.72 2.59 2.60
CA TYR A 151 -24.64 2.73 4.06
C TYR A 151 -24.67 4.21 4.49
N GLY A 152 -23.93 5.09 3.82
CA GLY A 152 -23.96 6.53 4.10
C GLY A 152 -25.35 7.13 3.90
N VAL A 153 -26.04 6.74 2.82
CA VAL A 153 -27.42 7.19 2.56
C VAL A 153 -28.40 6.62 3.59
N LEU A 154 -28.32 5.33 3.92
CA LEU A 154 -29.14 4.70 4.95
C LEU A 154 -28.90 5.31 6.32
N GLN A 155 -27.64 5.61 6.67
CA GLN A 155 -27.30 6.27 7.91
C GLN A 155 -27.97 7.65 7.96
N VAL A 156 -27.91 8.46 6.89
CA VAL A 156 -28.62 9.76 6.82
C VAL A 156 -30.15 9.62 6.98
N PHE A 157 -30.74 8.53 6.49
CA PHE A 157 -32.17 8.27 6.66
C PHE A 157 -32.55 7.74 8.06
N LEU A 158 -31.65 7.01 8.70
CA LEU A 158 -31.81 6.47 10.06
C LEU A 158 -31.52 7.52 11.14
N ASP A 159 -30.52 8.39 10.92
CA ASP A 159 -30.13 9.52 11.77
C ASP A 159 -31.11 10.72 11.66
N ARG A 160 -32.37 10.48 11.29
CA ARG A 160 -33.45 11.49 11.18
C ARG A 160 -33.91 12.07 12.53
N GLU A 161 -33.00 12.29 13.48
CA GLU A 161 -33.27 12.91 14.79
C GLU A 161 -32.37 14.11 15.14
N TYR A 162 -31.76 14.81 14.16
CA TYR A 162 -30.92 15.99 14.47
C TYR A 162 -31.55 17.37 14.21
N LEU A 163 -32.84 17.46 13.85
CA LEU A 163 -33.52 18.75 13.64
C LEU A 163 -35.00 18.72 14.08
N LEU A 164 -35.26 18.54 15.38
CA LEU A 164 -36.46 19.04 16.04
C LEU A 164 -36.16 19.28 17.53
N ASN A 165 -35.69 20.49 17.83
CA ASN A 165 -36.00 21.23 19.06
C ASN A 165 -36.28 22.68 18.64
#